data_AF-A0A9W6HWW3-F1
#
_entry.id   AF-A0A9W6HWW3-F1
#
_cell.length_a   1.000
_cell.length_b   1.000
_cell.length_c   1.000
_cell.angle_alpha   90.00
_cell.angle_beta   90.00
_cell.angle_gamma   90.00
#
_symmetry.space_group_name_H-M   'P 1'
#
loop_
_entity.id
_entity.type
_entity.pdbx_description
1 polymer ?
#
loop_
_entity_poly.entity_id
_entity_poly.type
_entity_poly.pdbx_seq_one_letter_code
_entity_poly.pdbx_strand_id
1 'polypeptide(L)'
;MVEGTGPAAEVTLLVAELAELLARLEELLAEPVADPTSGTMSHHKVTGSPAPWHAEAGPVLMDIHEGVRRLEASLRREVAGHLGDRRGGSDANTAAALASIARLVHAVPEEAARRTARILSGWIRRASEVRDIGEAERWEPLRAPAGELPPACPYCKTFSLRVGRREGRVRCANRRCVDSDGRPPVATIDKNRLNGDAMLVWVDGRTIYYGDIP
;
A
#
# COMPACT_ATOMS: atom_id res chain seq x y z
N MET A 1 31.57 18.62 0.78
CA MET A 1 30.45 18.66 1.74
C MET A 1 29.35 17.82 1.15
N VAL A 2 29.14 16.61 1.67
CA VAL A 2 28.05 15.73 1.20
C VAL A 2 26.79 16.20 1.91
N GLU A 3 25.87 16.81 1.18
CA GLU A 3 24.57 17.19 1.73
C GLU A 3 23.87 15.96 2.32
N GLY A 4 23.35 16.16 3.53
CA GLY A 4 23.12 15.10 4.50
C GLY A 4 22.03 14.12 4.11
N THR A 5 22.42 12.87 3.85
CA THR A 5 21.58 11.68 3.84
C THR A 5 21.21 11.23 5.26
N GLY A 6 20.65 12.16 6.05
CA GLY A 6 20.13 11.88 7.38
C GLY A 6 18.64 11.47 7.34
N PRO A 7 18.13 10.71 8.33
CA PRO A 7 16.71 10.32 8.39
C PRO A 7 15.73 11.50 8.39
N ALA A 8 16.13 12.66 8.90
CA ALA A 8 15.31 13.88 8.83
C ALA A 8 15.15 14.43 7.39
N ALA A 9 16.22 14.34 6.58
CA ALA A 9 16.16 14.72 5.17
C ALA A 9 15.29 13.72 4.38
N GLU A 10 15.40 12.42 4.67
CA GLU A 10 14.52 11.38 4.12
C GLU A 10 13.05 11.68 4.42
N VAL A 11 12.70 12.04 5.66
CA VAL A 11 11.32 12.40 6.03
C VAL A 11 10.81 13.59 5.21
N THR A 12 11.64 14.58 4.91
CA THR A 12 11.23 15.73 4.09
C THR A 12 10.89 15.32 2.67
N LEU A 13 11.67 14.41 2.07
CA LEU A 13 11.38 13.84 0.74
C LEU A 13 10.08 13.03 0.75
N LEU A 14 9.89 12.16 1.76
CA LEU A 14 8.68 11.36 1.91
C LEU A 14 7.43 12.23 2.15
N VAL A 15 7.56 13.36 2.84
CA VAL A 15 6.45 14.31 3.01
C VAL A 15 6.03 14.91 1.67
N ALA A 16 6.99 15.29 0.82
CA ALA A 16 6.69 15.83 -0.51
C ALA A 16 6.01 14.79 -1.40
N GLU A 17 6.57 13.58 -1.47
CA GLU A 17 5.98 12.46 -2.23
C GLU A 17 4.57 12.10 -1.75
N LEU A 18 4.35 12.04 -0.43
CA LEU A 18 3.02 11.78 0.12
C LEU A 18 2.03 12.89 -0.21
N ALA A 19 2.45 14.16 -0.25
CA ALA A 19 1.58 15.28 -0.61
C ALA A 19 1.12 15.18 -2.08
N GLU A 20 1.98 14.78 -3.00
CA GLU A 20 1.62 14.54 -4.40
C GLU A 20 0.62 13.38 -4.54
N LEU A 21 0.83 12.29 -3.79
CA LEU A 21 -0.09 11.16 -3.78
C LEU A 21 -1.45 11.50 -3.16
N LEU A 22 -1.49 12.36 -2.15
CA LEU A 22 -2.75 12.85 -1.56
C LEU A 22 -3.58 13.62 -2.59
N ALA A 23 -2.97 14.52 -3.35
CA ALA A 23 -3.68 15.26 -4.40
C ALA A 23 -4.31 14.31 -5.43
N ARG A 24 -3.59 13.26 -5.83
CA ARG A 24 -4.11 12.24 -6.76
C ARG A 24 -5.22 11.39 -6.16
N LEU A 25 -5.13 11.05 -4.87
CA LEU A 25 -6.21 10.35 -4.16
C LEU A 25 -7.47 11.22 -4.07
N GLU A 26 -7.33 12.53 -3.83
CA GLU A 26 -8.42 13.50 -3.82
C GLU A 26 -9.09 13.61 -5.20
N GLU A 27 -8.31 13.61 -6.29
CA GLU A 27 -8.85 13.58 -7.66
C GLU A 27 -9.72 12.34 -7.93
N LEU A 28 -9.34 11.17 -7.40
CA LEU A 28 -10.15 9.94 -7.51
C LEU A 28 -11.46 10.00 -6.70
N LEU A 29 -11.55 10.91 -5.74
CA LEU A 29 -12.74 11.11 -4.90
C LEU A 29 -13.71 12.14 -5.48
N ALA A 30 -13.24 13.03 -6.37
CA ALA A 30 -14.10 13.99 -7.03
C ALA A 30 -15.16 13.25 -7.86
N GLU A 31 -16.43 13.33 -7.44
CA GLU A 31 -17.55 12.68 -8.10
C GLU A 31 -17.60 13.04 -9.60
N PRO A 32 -17.80 12.07 -10.50
CA PRO A 32 -18.56 12.36 -11.70
C PRO A 32 -19.99 12.71 -11.25
N VAL A 33 -20.40 13.98 -11.45
CA VAL A 33 -21.75 14.45 -11.18
C VAL A 33 -22.74 13.49 -11.84
N ALA A 34 -23.40 12.64 -11.05
CA ALA A 34 -24.41 11.74 -11.57
C ALA A 34 -25.56 12.58 -12.14
N ASP A 35 -25.95 12.31 -13.38
CA ASP A 35 -27.11 12.94 -13.99
C ASP A 35 -28.37 12.51 -13.22
N PRO A 36 -29.05 13.44 -12.52
CA PRO A 36 -30.22 13.13 -11.68
C PRO A 36 -31.42 12.59 -12.48
N THR A 37 -31.35 12.52 -13.81
CA THR A 37 -32.43 12.02 -14.67
C THR A 37 -32.44 10.50 -14.87
N SER A 38 -31.43 9.76 -14.39
CA SER A 38 -31.24 8.33 -14.68
C SER A 38 -31.88 7.34 -13.68
N GLY A 39 -32.86 7.79 -12.89
CA GLY A 39 -33.55 6.95 -11.89
C GLY A 39 -34.54 5.95 -12.49
N THR A 40 -34.15 4.70 -12.68
CA THR A 40 -35.10 3.59 -12.92
C THR A 40 -35.72 3.13 -11.61
N MET A 41 -37.04 3.32 -11.46
CA MET A 41 -37.82 2.79 -10.34
C MET A 41 -37.84 1.25 -10.37
N SER A 42 -36.98 0.59 -9.60
CA SER A 42 -37.10 -0.86 -9.35
C SER A 42 -37.27 -1.13 -7.87
N HIS A 43 -38.31 -1.87 -7.51
CA HIS A 43 -38.75 -2.20 -6.15
C HIS A 43 -37.92 -3.31 -5.48
N HIS A 44 -36.62 -3.40 -5.76
CA HIS A 44 -35.75 -4.35 -5.08
C HIS A 44 -35.19 -3.72 -3.81
N LYS A 45 -35.07 -4.53 -2.75
CA LYS A 45 -34.41 -4.18 -1.48
C LYS A 45 -33.11 -3.43 -1.82
N VAL A 46 -33.07 -2.13 -1.53
CA VAL A 46 -31.88 -1.32 -1.74
C VAL A 46 -30.82 -1.84 -0.76
N THR A 47 -30.01 -2.80 -1.23
CA THR A 47 -28.67 -3.01 -0.70
C THR A 47 -28.03 -1.63 -0.74
N GLY A 48 -27.72 -1.05 0.44
CA GLY A 48 -27.46 0.39 0.59
C GLY A 48 -26.63 0.97 -0.55
N SER A 49 -27.00 2.19 -1.00
CA SER A 49 -26.34 2.85 -2.11
C SER A 49 -24.82 2.72 -1.99
N PRO A 50 -24.12 2.27 -3.04
CA PRO A 50 -22.66 2.19 -3.01
C PRO A 50 -22.13 3.56 -2.56
N ALA A 51 -21.07 3.55 -1.76
CA ALA A 51 -20.50 4.79 -1.26
C ALA A 51 -20.22 5.71 -2.47
N PRO A 52 -20.54 7.02 -2.38
CA PRO A 52 -20.48 7.94 -3.51
C PRO A 52 -19.06 8.23 -4.01
N TRP A 53 -18.05 7.55 -3.46
CA TRP A 53 -16.64 7.76 -3.72
C TRP A 53 -15.93 6.48 -4.18
N HIS A 54 -14.77 6.65 -4.81
CA HIS A 54 -13.92 5.54 -5.24
C HIS A 54 -13.60 4.59 -4.07
N ALA A 55 -14.10 3.34 -4.16
CA ALA A 55 -14.16 2.40 -3.05
C ALA A 55 -12.79 2.05 -2.44
N GLU A 56 -11.72 2.05 -3.23
CA GLU A 56 -10.36 1.81 -2.73
C GLU A 56 -9.67 3.08 -2.22
N ALA A 57 -9.99 4.25 -2.80
CA ALA A 57 -9.22 5.47 -2.57
C ALA A 57 -9.73 6.21 -1.33
N GLY A 58 -11.06 6.26 -1.13
CA GLY A 58 -11.70 6.92 0.02
C GLY A 58 -11.14 6.45 1.37
N PRO A 59 -11.15 5.13 1.68
CA PRO A 59 -10.60 4.64 2.93
C PRO A 59 -9.11 4.97 3.12
N VAL A 60 -8.30 4.84 2.05
CA VAL A 60 -6.86 5.15 2.09
C VAL A 60 -6.62 6.63 2.37
N LEU A 61 -7.34 7.53 1.69
CA LEU A 61 -7.23 8.98 1.92
C LEU A 61 -7.57 9.33 3.37
N MET A 62 -8.73 8.87 3.86
CA MET A 62 -9.21 9.21 5.22
C MET A 62 -8.25 8.69 6.30
N ASP A 63 -7.71 7.48 6.13
CA ASP A 63 -6.69 6.91 6.99
C ASP A 63 -5.42 7.76 7.03
N ILE A 64 -4.95 8.24 5.88
CA ILE A 64 -3.74 9.06 5.79
C ILE A 64 -3.99 10.44 6.41
N HIS A 65 -5.13 11.09 6.13
CA HIS A 65 -5.49 12.38 6.71
C HIS A 65 -5.45 12.32 8.24
N GLU A 66 -6.08 11.32 8.83
CA GLU A 66 -6.08 11.14 10.28
C GLU A 66 -4.72 10.70 10.82
N GLY A 67 -4.02 9.82 10.10
CA GLY A 67 -2.69 9.36 10.44
C GLY A 67 -1.69 10.52 10.54
N VAL A 68 -1.66 11.40 9.54
CA VAL A 68 -0.77 12.58 9.47
C VAL A 68 -0.97 13.48 10.68
N ARG A 69 -2.21 13.80 11.04
CA ARG A 69 -2.50 14.66 12.20
C ARG A 69 -2.07 14.01 13.52
N ARG A 70 -2.27 12.70 13.67
CA ARG A 70 -1.79 11.97 14.86
C ARG A 70 -0.27 11.93 14.93
N LEU A 71 0.40 11.74 13.79
CA LEU A 71 1.86 11.71 13.71
C LEU A 71 2.46 13.08 14.05
N GLU A 72 1.88 14.17 13.53
CA GLU A 72 2.26 15.53 13.92
C GLU A 72 2.11 15.74 15.43
N ALA A 73 0.96 15.38 16.01
CA ALA A 73 0.73 15.54 17.44
C ALA A 73 1.75 14.73 18.27
N SER A 74 2.08 13.51 17.84
CA SER A 74 3.12 12.69 18.47
C SER A 74 4.49 13.38 18.45
N LEU A 75 4.89 13.95 17.32
CA LEU A 75 6.16 14.67 17.19
C LEU A 75 6.18 15.96 18.00
N ARG A 76 5.06 16.70 18.06
CA ARG A 76 4.94 17.87 18.94
C ARG A 76 5.14 17.51 20.41
N ARG A 77 4.56 16.41 20.87
CA ARG A 77 4.78 15.94 22.24
C ARG A 77 6.24 15.59 22.50
N GLU A 78 6.91 14.99 21.53
CA GLU A 78 8.33 14.63 21.66
C GLU A 78 9.24 15.86 21.69
N VAL A 79 8.96 16.88 20.86
CA VAL A 79 9.78 18.11 20.78
C VAL A 79 9.45 19.12 21.90
N ALA A 80 8.18 19.35 22.18
CA ALA A 80 7.70 20.42 23.05
C ALA A 80 7.13 19.92 24.40
N GLY A 81 7.06 18.61 24.61
CA GLY A 81 6.50 18.01 25.84
C GLY A 81 4.96 18.01 25.91
N HIS A 82 4.26 18.58 24.93
CA HIS A 82 2.79 18.62 24.86
C HIS A 82 2.26 18.46 23.43
N LEU A 83 1.01 18.01 23.28
CA LEU A 83 0.38 17.78 21.97
C LEU A 83 -0.01 19.09 21.24
N GLY A 84 -0.29 20.15 22.01
CA GLY A 84 -0.92 21.36 21.48
C GLY A 84 -2.38 21.12 21.06
N ASP A 85 -2.97 22.10 20.38
CA ASP A 85 -4.36 21.98 19.91
C ASP A 85 -4.49 21.00 18.74
N ARG A 86 -5.57 20.20 18.79
CA ARG A 86 -5.90 19.24 17.74
C ARG A 86 -6.40 19.98 16.50
N ARG A 87 -5.77 19.72 15.35
CA ARG A 87 -6.24 20.24 14.06
C ARG A 87 -7.58 19.61 13.66
N GLY A 88 -8.40 20.40 12.96
CA GLY A 88 -9.60 19.92 12.28
C GLY A 88 -9.29 18.97 11.11
N GLY A 89 -10.33 18.36 10.55
CA GLY A 89 -10.21 17.31 9.53
C GLY A 89 -10.01 17.76 8.08
N SER A 90 -9.89 19.06 7.80
CA SER A 90 -9.80 19.59 6.44
C SER A 90 -8.46 19.32 5.75
N ASP A 91 -8.44 19.37 4.43
CA ASP A 91 -7.26 19.11 3.60
C ASP A 91 -6.15 20.14 3.86
N ALA A 92 -6.54 21.41 4.01
CA ALA A 92 -5.63 22.47 4.43
C ALA A 92 -4.95 22.17 5.78
N ASN A 93 -5.67 21.55 6.72
CA ASN A 93 -5.10 21.13 8.00
C ASN A 93 -4.17 19.93 7.87
N THR A 94 -4.45 18.99 6.97
CA THR A 94 -3.56 17.87 6.64
C THR A 94 -2.27 18.37 5.99
N ALA A 95 -2.34 19.29 5.02
CA ALA A 95 -1.17 19.91 4.39
C ALA A 95 -0.31 20.69 5.42
N ALA A 96 -0.95 21.46 6.30
CA ALA A 96 -0.24 22.16 7.38
C ALA A 96 0.43 21.20 8.37
N ALA A 97 -0.19 20.04 8.65
CA ALA A 97 0.39 19.00 9.49
C ALA A 97 1.60 18.33 8.82
N LEU A 98 1.53 18.03 7.52
CA LEU A 98 2.68 17.51 6.75
C LEU A 98 3.88 18.47 6.78
N ALA A 99 3.64 19.76 6.50
CA ALA A 99 4.69 20.77 6.59
C ALA A 99 5.29 20.90 8.00
N SER A 100 4.46 20.69 9.04
CA SER A 100 4.90 20.67 10.43
C SER A 100 5.75 19.44 10.75
N ILE A 101 5.38 18.25 10.27
CA ILE A 101 6.16 17.01 10.41
C ILE A 101 7.57 17.20 9.82
N ALA A 102 7.67 17.76 8.61
CA ALA A 102 8.95 18.03 7.95
C ALA A 102 9.87 18.95 8.78
N ARG A 103 9.32 19.88 9.57
CA ARG A 103 10.11 20.74 10.47
C ARG A 103 10.46 20.05 11.79
N LEU A 104 9.47 19.42 12.43
CA LEU A 104 9.61 18.81 13.75
C LEU A 104 10.63 17.67 13.74
N VAL A 105 10.75 16.95 12.62
CA VAL A 105 11.67 15.81 12.52
C VAL A 105 13.15 16.19 12.72
N HIS A 106 13.52 17.46 12.49
CA HIS A 106 14.88 17.95 12.75
C HIS A 106 15.18 18.15 14.23
N ALA A 107 14.15 18.20 15.09
CA ALA A 107 14.28 18.43 16.53
C ALA A 107 14.08 17.16 17.36
N VAL A 108 13.81 16.02 16.73
CA VAL A 108 13.67 14.72 17.42
C VAL A 108 14.96 13.88 17.29
N PRO A 109 15.18 12.90 18.18
CA PRO A 109 16.25 11.92 18.02
C PRO A 109 16.15 11.17 16.68
N GLU A 110 17.29 10.70 16.18
CA GLU A 110 17.36 10.00 14.89
C GLU A 110 16.42 8.77 14.81
N GLU A 111 16.25 8.03 15.91
CA GLU A 111 15.35 6.89 15.96
C GLU A 111 13.88 7.29 15.73
N ALA A 112 13.45 8.43 16.25
CA ALA A 112 12.12 8.97 16.03
C ALA A 112 11.94 9.45 14.59
N ALA A 113 12.98 10.03 13.99
CA ALA A 113 13.00 10.35 12.56
C ALA A 113 12.85 9.08 11.69
N ARG A 114 13.62 8.02 11.96
CA ARG A 114 13.50 6.72 11.27
C ARG A 114 12.12 6.06 11.47
N ARG A 115 11.49 6.25 12.63
CA ARG A 115 10.13 5.77 12.88
C ARG A 115 9.10 6.53 12.05
N THR A 116 9.23 7.85 11.99
CA THR A 116 8.42 8.74 11.15
C THR A 116 8.53 8.36 9.68
N ALA A 117 9.76 8.18 9.17
CA ALA A 117 10.01 7.73 7.80
C ALA A 117 9.26 6.43 7.49
N ARG A 118 9.38 5.40 8.35
CA ARG A 118 8.67 4.12 8.16
C ARG A 118 7.14 4.26 8.10
N ILE A 119 6.56 5.17 8.88
CA ILE A 119 5.11 5.42 8.87
C ILE A 119 4.71 6.08 7.54
N LEU A 120 5.43 7.14 7.13
CA LEU A 120 5.19 7.85 5.87
C LEU A 120 5.35 6.92 4.66
N SER A 121 6.45 6.15 4.57
CA SER A 121 6.65 5.16 3.52
C SER A 121 5.54 4.10 3.50
N GLY A 122 5.01 3.74 4.68
CA GLY A 122 3.85 2.86 4.79
C GLY A 122 2.59 3.46 4.16
N TRP A 123 2.37 4.76 4.31
CA TRP A 123 1.26 5.47 3.69
C TRP A 123 1.45 5.67 2.18
N ILE A 124 2.63 6.11 1.75
CA ILE A 124 3.01 6.20 0.32
C ILE A 124 2.75 4.89 -0.39
N ARG A 125 3.22 3.77 0.18
CA ARG A 125 3.00 2.44 -0.39
C ARG A 125 1.51 2.10 -0.51
N ARG A 126 0.70 2.37 0.52
CA ARG A 126 -0.76 2.13 0.47
C ARG A 126 -1.44 2.98 -0.60
N ALA A 127 -1.06 4.25 -0.73
CA ALA A 127 -1.58 5.14 -1.76
C ALA A 127 -1.17 4.67 -3.17
N SER A 128 0.09 4.30 -3.35
CA SER A 128 0.64 3.80 -4.62
C SER A 128 0.03 2.46 -5.06
N GLU A 129 -0.43 1.64 -4.11
CA GLU A 129 -1.12 0.36 -4.35
C GLU A 129 -2.58 0.53 -4.79
N VAL A 130 -3.16 1.76 -4.75
CA VAL A 130 -4.50 2.04 -5.30
C VAL A 130 -4.48 1.84 -6.80
N ARG A 131 -5.41 1.04 -7.32
CA ARG A 131 -5.40 0.57 -8.72
C ARG A 131 -5.26 1.70 -9.74
N ASP A 132 -6.00 2.79 -9.53
CA ASP A 132 -6.09 3.89 -10.48
C ASP A 132 -4.92 4.90 -10.35
N ILE A 133 -4.12 4.78 -9.27
CA ILE A 133 -2.80 5.42 -9.15
C ILE A 133 -1.74 4.54 -9.82
N GLY A 134 -1.74 3.24 -9.50
CA GLY A 134 -1.03 2.19 -10.24
C GLY A 134 0.50 2.28 -10.20
N GLU A 135 1.08 2.99 -9.25
CA GLU A 135 2.54 3.17 -9.14
C GLU A 135 3.23 2.02 -8.41
N ALA A 136 2.52 1.30 -7.55
CA ALA A 136 3.03 0.12 -6.87
C ALA A 136 2.20 -1.12 -7.17
N GLU A 137 2.90 -2.23 -7.36
CA GLU A 137 2.27 -3.55 -7.49
C GLU A 137 1.68 -3.99 -6.15
N ARG A 138 0.38 -4.30 -6.14
CA ARG A 138 -0.30 -4.85 -4.97
C ARG A 138 -0.04 -6.36 -4.88
N TRP A 139 0.65 -6.76 -3.82
CA TRP A 139 0.98 -8.15 -3.55
C TRP A 139 -0.07 -8.82 -2.67
N GLU A 140 -0.85 -9.72 -3.24
CA GLU A 140 -1.90 -10.46 -2.54
C GLU A 140 -1.49 -11.90 -2.24
N PRO A 141 -2.02 -12.54 -1.18
CA PRO A 141 -1.92 -13.98 -1.00
C PRO A 141 -2.27 -14.72 -2.30
N LEU A 142 -1.35 -15.58 -2.75
CA LEU A 142 -1.67 -16.49 -3.84
C LEU A 142 -2.84 -17.35 -3.39
N ARG A 143 -3.96 -17.28 -4.11
CA ARG A 143 -5.18 -17.98 -3.72
C ARG A 143 -4.95 -19.50 -3.85
N ALA A 144 -5.80 -20.27 -3.19
CA ALA A 144 -5.92 -21.70 -3.39
C ALA A 144 -7.37 -21.99 -3.77
N PRO A 145 -7.65 -23.10 -4.46
CA PRO A 145 -9.00 -23.63 -4.56
C PRO A 145 -9.67 -23.78 -3.18
N ALA A 146 -11.00 -23.77 -3.15
CA ALA A 146 -11.73 -23.82 -1.89
C ALA A 146 -11.48 -25.15 -1.15
N GLY A 147 -10.92 -25.06 0.05
CA GLY A 147 -10.59 -26.24 0.88
C GLY A 147 -9.14 -26.70 0.76
N GLU A 148 -8.37 -26.16 -0.19
CA GLU A 148 -6.96 -26.50 -0.38
C GLU A 148 -6.02 -25.48 0.27
N LEU A 149 -4.79 -25.93 0.56
CA LEU A 149 -3.71 -25.04 0.96
C LEU A 149 -3.07 -24.41 -0.28
N PRO A 150 -2.67 -23.13 -0.23
CA PRO A 150 -1.91 -22.54 -1.32
C PRO A 150 -0.58 -23.29 -1.50
N PRO A 151 0.03 -23.25 -2.68
CA PRO A 151 1.32 -23.90 -2.86
C PRO A 151 2.37 -23.28 -1.92
N ALA A 152 3.17 -24.15 -1.30
CA ALA A 152 4.29 -23.71 -0.48
C ALA A 152 5.43 -23.17 -1.36
N CYS A 153 6.18 -22.19 -0.83
CA CYS A 153 7.41 -21.74 -1.47
C CYS A 153 8.41 -22.91 -1.59
N PRO A 154 8.99 -23.20 -2.76
CA PRO A 154 9.87 -24.34 -2.93
C PRO A 154 11.17 -24.21 -2.13
N TYR A 155 11.56 -23.00 -1.76
CA TYR A 155 12.80 -22.69 -1.05
C TYR A 155 12.65 -22.77 0.48
N CYS A 156 11.70 -22.05 1.06
CA CYS A 156 11.50 -22.04 2.53
C CYS A 156 10.35 -22.91 3.03
N LYS A 157 9.60 -23.56 2.13
CA LYS A 157 8.44 -24.43 2.44
C LYS A 157 7.29 -23.77 3.20
N THR A 158 7.23 -22.44 3.24
CA THR A 158 6.12 -21.70 3.86
C THR A 158 5.04 -21.30 2.85
N PHE A 159 3.81 -21.12 3.32
CA PHE A 159 2.66 -20.61 2.57
C PHE A 159 2.68 -19.07 2.42
N SER A 160 3.87 -18.52 2.17
CA SER A 160 4.11 -17.07 2.11
C SER A 160 4.12 -16.53 0.68
N LEU A 161 3.66 -17.30 -0.31
CA LEU A 161 3.61 -16.84 -1.69
C LEU A 161 2.59 -15.72 -1.86
N ARG A 162 2.99 -14.70 -2.63
CA ARG A 162 2.17 -13.55 -2.99
C ARG A 162 2.23 -13.31 -4.49
N VAL A 163 1.10 -12.97 -5.08
CA VAL A 163 0.98 -12.61 -6.50
C VAL A 163 0.81 -11.09 -6.63
N GLY A 164 1.58 -10.49 -7.53
CA GLY A 164 1.34 -9.15 -8.06
C GLY A 164 0.33 -9.26 -9.19
N ARG A 165 -0.83 -8.61 -9.04
CA ARG A 165 -1.94 -8.74 -9.99
C ARG A 165 -1.65 -8.15 -11.37
N ARG A 166 -0.86 -7.08 -11.45
CA ARG A 166 -0.63 -6.37 -12.71
C ARG A 166 0.37 -7.11 -13.59
N GLU A 167 1.48 -7.57 -13.03
CA GLU A 167 2.51 -8.29 -13.80
C GLU A 167 2.36 -9.81 -13.79
N GLY A 168 1.45 -10.38 -12.99
CA GLY A 168 1.34 -11.83 -12.82
C GLY A 168 2.59 -12.48 -12.19
N ARG A 169 3.43 -11.67 -11.54
CA ARG A 169 4.62 -12.14 -10.83
C ARG A 169 4.24 -12.72 -9.48
N VAL A 170 4.93 -13.76 -9.06
CA VAL A 170 4.79 -14.38 -7.75
C VAL A 170 6.11 -14.25 -7.00
N ARG A 171 6.05 -13.92 -5.70
CA ARG A 171 7.23 -13.90 -4.83
C ARG A 171 6.93 -14.50 -3.48
N CYS A 172 7.97 -14.96 -2.79
CA CYS A 172 7.84 -15.29 -1.37
C CYS A 172 7.88 -14.02 -0.51
N ALA A 173 6.89 -13.83 0.37
CA ALA A 173 6.87 -12.72 1.32
C ALA A 173 7.77 -12.93 2.55
N ASN A 174 8.35 -14.13 2.73
CA ASN A 174 9.31 -14.38 3.79
C ASN A 174 10.65 -13.70 3.44
N ARG A 175 10.99 -12.63 4.18
CA ARG A 175 12.20 -11.81 3.94
C ARG A 175 13.52 -12.58 4.07
N ARG A 176 13.52 -13.72 4.77
CA ARG A 176 14.71 -14.58 4.93
C ARG A 176 14.81 -15.64 3.83
N CYS A 177 13.79 -15.75 2.98
CA CYS A 177 13.78 -16.74 1.91
C CYS A 177 14.63 -16.23 0.74
N VAL A 178 15.60 -17.05 0.35
CA VAL A 178 16.44 -16.83 -0.83
C VAL A 178 16.36 -18.04 -1.76
N ASP A 179 16.56 -17.80 -3.05
CA ASP A 179 16.73 -18.84 -4.05
C ASP A 179 18.15 -19.44 -4.04
N SER A 180 18.45 -20.30 -5.02
CA SER A 180 19.78 -20.90 -5.17
C SER A 180 20.88 -19.87 -5.46
N ASP A 181 20.53 -18.69 -5.98
CA ASP A 181 21.46 -17.62 -6.32
C ASP A 181 21.57 -16.57 -5.20
N GLY A 182 20.95 -16.83 -4.03
CA GLY A 182 20.96 -15.92 -2.89
C GLY A 182 20.03 -14.70 -3.06
N ARG A 183 19.13 -14.72 -4.05
CA ARG A 183 18.18 -13.62 -4.32
C ARG A 183 16.79 -13.94 -3.76
N PRO A 184 15.93 -12.93 -3.52
CA PRO A 184 14.54 -13.20 -3.16
C PRO A 184 13.86 -14.01 -4.27
N PRO A 185 13.20 -15.15 -3.95
CA PRO A 185 12.68 -16.03 -4.98
C PRO A 185 11.46 -15.40 -5.66
N VAL A 186 11.54 -15.32 -7.00
CA VAL A 186 10.51 -14.78 -7.88
C VAL A 186 10.12 -15.83 -8.92
N ALA A 187 8.83 -15.87 -9.23
CA ALA A 187 8.23 -16.69 -10.27
C ALA A 187 7.27 -15.84 -11.12
N THR A 188 6.82 -16.42 -12.23
CA THR A 188 5.74 -15.91 -13.06
C THR A 188 4.64 -16.96 -13.16
N ILE A 189 3.39 -16.52 -13.25
CA ILE A 189 2.28 -17.43 -13.55
C ILE A 189 2.27 -17.66 -15.06
N ASP A 190 2.40 -18.92 -15.46
CA ASP A 190 2.29 -19.37 -16.85
C ASP A 190 1.18 -20.43 -16.98
N LYS A 191 0.87 -20.84 -18.21
CA LYS A 191 -0.08 -21.93 -18.50
C LYS A 191 0.65 -23.12 -19.10
N ASN A 192 0.35 -24.30 -18.58
CA ASN A 192 0.80 -25.55 -19.16
C ASN A 192 0.21 -25.73 -20.56
N ARG A 193 1.09 -25.86 -21.56
CA ARG A 193 0.70 -26.02 -22.96
C ARG A 193 -0.01 -27.34 -23.26
N LEU A 194 0.14 -28.34 -22.39
CA LEU A 194 -0.43 -29.67 -22.60
C LEU A 194 -1.89 -29.77 -22.10
N ASN A 195 -2.18 -29.24 -20.91
CA ASN A 195 -3.49 -29.40 -20.26
C ASN A 195 -4.18 -28.07 -19.92
N GLY A 196 -3.49 -26.93 -20.04
CA GLY A 196 -4.03 -25.60 -19.76
C GLY A 196 -3.91 -25.15 -18.30
N ASP A 197 -3.38 -25.99 -17.40
CA ASP A 197 -3.29 -25.67 -15.98
C ASP A 197 -2.35 -24.50 -15.71
N ALA A 198 -2.65 -23.72 -14.69
CA ALA A 198 -1.73 -22.68 -14.26
C ALA A 198 -0.46 -23.34 -13.67
N MET A 199 0.69 -22.74 -13.91
CA MET A 199 1.95 -23.15 -13.30
C MET A 199 2.72 -21.92 -12.82
N LEU A 200 3.52 -22.10 -11.77
CA LEU A 200 4.50 -21.12 -11.33
C LEU A 200 5.86 -21.49 -11.92
N VAL A 201 6.40 -20.63 -12.77
CA VAL A 201 7.73 -20.77 -13.35
C VAL A 201 8.71 -19.86 -12.62
N TRP A 202 9.66 -20.45 -11.92
CA TRP A 202 10.68 -19.76 -11.13
C TRP A 202 11.88 -19.37 -12.00
N VAL A 203 12.60 -18.33 -11.61
CA VAL A 203 13.79 -17.83 -12.35
C VAL A 203 14.88 -18.90 -12.48
N ASP A 204 15.00 -19.82 -11.52
CA ASP A 204 15.93 -20.96 -11.55
C ASP A 204 15.47 -22.12 -12.44
N GLY A 205 14.36 -21.98 -13.16
CA GLY A 205 13.80 -23.00 -14.05
C GLY A 205 12.93 -24.04 -13.36
N ARG A 206 12.70 -23.95 -12.04
CA ARG A 206 11.74 -24.82 -11.36
C ARG A 206 10.31 -24.48 -11.77
N THR A 207 9.46 -25.49 -11.80
CA THR A 207 8.03 -25.35 -12.09
C THR A 207 7.20 -25.99 -11.01
N ILE A 208 6.14 -25.30 -10.56
CA ILE A 208 5.12 -25.85 -9.64
C ILE A 208 3.77 -25.76 -10.33
N TYR A 209 3.07 -26.88 -10.47
CA TYR A 209 1.73 -26.90 -11.04
C TYR A 209 0.70 -26.41 -10.03
N TYR A 210 -0.20 -25.54 -10.49
CA TYR A 210 -1.25 -24.88 -9.71
C TYR A 210 -2.59 -25.46 -10.20
N GLY A 211 -3.12 -26.45 -9.48
CA GLY A 211 -4.32 -27.20 -9.86
C GLY A 211 -4.31 -28.68 -9.47
N ASP A 212 -3.13 -29.25 -9.17
CA ASP A 212 -2.93 -30.68 -8.85
C ASP A 212 -2.45 -30.91 -7.40
N ILE A 213 -2.86 -30.08 -6.44
CA ILE A 213 -2.63 -30.38 -5.02
C ILE A 213 -3.89 -31.10 -4.51
N PRO A 214 -3.86 -32.42 -4.28
CA PRO A 214 -5.02 -33.16 -3.79
C PRO A 214 -5.49 -32.71 -2.41
#